data_AF-A0A8N4ENY9-F1
#
_entry.id   AF-A0A8N4ENY9-F1
#
_cell.length_a   1.000
_cell.length_b   1.000
_cell.length_c   1.000
_cell.angle_alpha   90.00
_cell.angle_beta   90.00
_cell.angle_gamma   90.00
#
_symmetry.space_group_name_H-M   'P 1'
#
loop_
_entity.id
_entity.type
_entity.pdbx_description
1 polymer ?
#
loop_
_entity_poly.entity_id
_entity_poly.type
_entity_poly.pdbx_seq_one_letter_code
_entity_poly.pdbx_strand_id
1 'polypeptide(L)'
;MDVQRNVSNKDKIQEIGAELERLVSENKELCLLLHMMNDKYTTLRAHVEKKREEMNSVNQSCSSHNLIHRQPIEKIKSKSTRILVRTKEDNTSLVVKDGYHWRKYGQKIIKDNPSPRAYFRCSMAPKCHVKKKVQRSADDKSVLVATYQGEHNHPLPGELAGVTSLPNVSSTGLMSELSCSTSGDRSLPAVNLDLTLCGSNHEG
;
A
#
# COMPACT_ATOMS: atom_id res chain seq x y z
N MET A 1 -46.94 -29.67 -24.06
CA MET A 1 -45.81 -28.73 -23.88
C MET A 1 -44.92 -29.11 -22.68
N ASP A 2 -45.43 -29.94 -21.76
CA ASP A 2 -44.78 -30.27 -20.49
C ASP A 2 -43.57 -31.21 -20.61
N VAL A 3 -43.56 -32.11 -21.59
CA VAL A 3 -42.44 -33.05 -21.81
C VAL A 3 -41.16 -32.31 -22.22
N GLN A 4 -41.25 -31.35 -23.15
CA GLN A 4 -40.09 -30.56 -23.59
C GLN A 4 -39.51 -29.71 -22.46
N ARG A 5 -40.38 -29.18 -21.58
CA ARG A 5 -39.98 -28.39 -20.42
C ARG A 5 -39.26 -29.25 -19.37
N ASN A 6 -39.74 -30.48 -19.16
CA ASN A 6 -39.11 -31.44 -18.25
C ASN A 6 -37.75 -31.93 -18.76
N VAL A 7 -37.60 -32.15 -20.07
CA VAL A 7 -36.31 -32.49 -20.69
C VAL A 7 -35.32 -31.33 -20.52
N SER A 8 -35.73 -30.10 -20.84
CA SER A 8 -34.88 -28.92 -20.67
C SER A 8 -34.46 -28.67 -19.21
N ASN A 9 -35.33 -28.94 -18.23
CA ASN A 9 -34.98 -28.85 -16.82
C ASN A 9 -33.99 -29.94 -16.41
N LYS A 10 -34.13 -31.16 -16.95
CA LYS A 10 -33.20 -32.26 -16.70
C LYS A 10 -31.79 -31.93 -17.23
N ASP A 11 -31.69 -31.34 -18.41
CA ASP A 11 -30.42 -30.93 -19.00
C ASP A 11 -29.72 -29.84 -18.17
N LYS A 12 -30.48 -28.84 -17.68
CA LYS A 12 -29.96 -27.80 -16.78
C LYS A 12 -29.45 -28.36 -15.45
N ILE A 13 -30.17 -29.32 -14.87
CA ILE A 13 -29.73 -29.99 -13.63
C ILE A 13 -28.43 -30.73 -13.86
N GLN A 14 -28.29 -31.39 -15.01
CA GLN A 14 -27.07 -32.11 -15.37
C GLN A 14 -25.89 -31.16 -15.59
N GLU A 15 -26.11 -30.02 -16.26
CA GLU A 15 -25.10 -28.98 -16.48
C GLU A 15 -24.62 -28.35 -15.16
N ILE A 16 -25.55 -27.98 -14.27
CA ILE A 16 -25.22 -27.47 -12.94
C ILE A 16 -24.47 -28.51 -12.11
N GLY A 17 -24.86 -29.79 -12.21
CA GLY A 17 -24.17 -30.89 -11.54
C GLY A 17 -22.71 -31.03 -11.98
N ALA A 18 -22.46 -30.98 -13.29
CA ALA A 18 -21.10 -31.05 -13.84
C ALA A 18 -20.25 -29.85 -13.41
N GLU A 19 -20.84 -28.64 -13.41
CA GLU A 19 -20.14 -27.43 -12.95
C GLU A 19 -19.82 -27.47 -11.45
N LEU A 20 -20.73 -28.02 -10.64
CA LEU A 20 -20.49 -28.21 -9.20
C LEU A 20 -19.32 -29.17 -8.95
N GLU A 21 -19.25 -30.29 -9.66
CA GLU A 21 -18.12 -31.23 -9.56
C GLU A 21 -16.79 -30.61 -9.99
N ARG A 22 -16.82 -29.79 -11.04
CA ARG A 22 -15.66 -29.02 -11.50
C ARG A 22 -15.16 -28.07 -10.40
N LEU A 23 -16.07 -27.28 -9.82
CA LEU A 23 -15.76 -26.34 -8.74
C LEU A 23 -15.29 -27.05 -7.46
N VAL A 24 -15.86 -28.21 -7.12
CA VAL A 24 -15.38 -29.03 -6.00
C VAL A 24 -13.94 -29.49 -6.23
N SER A 25 -13.59 -29.88 -7.45
CA SER A 25 -12.23 -30.28 -7.82
C SER A 25 -11.24 -29.10 -7.73
N GLU A 26 -11.63 -27.93 -8.25
CA GLU A 26 -10.82 -26.71 -8.17
C GLU A 26 -10.62 -26.26 -6.72
N ASN A 27 -11.67 -26.29 -5.89
CA ASN A 27 -11.56 -25.97 -4.46
C ASN A 27 -10.64 -26.94 -3.71
N LYS A 28 -10.63 -28.23 -4.09
CA LYS A 28 -9.70 -29.22 -3.51
C LYS A 28 -8.26 -28.88 -3.86
N GLU A 29 -7.98 -28.47 -5.09
CA GLU A 29 -6.65 -28.03 -5.52
C GLU A 29 -6.21 -26.76 -4.78
N LEU A 30 -7.10 -25.78 -4.65
CA LEU A 30 -6.85 -24.55 -3.89
C LEU A 30 -6.54 -24.84 -2.41
N CYS A 31 -7.25 -25.78 -1.79
CA CYS A 31 -6.97 -26.21 -0.42
C CYS A 31 -5.56 -26.81 -0.28
N LEU A 32 -5.11 -27.62 -1.25
CA LEU A 32 -3.75 -28.18 -1.25
C LEU A 32 -2.70 -27.07 -1.41
N LEU A 33 -2.93 -26.12 -2.31
CA LEU A 33 -2.05 -24.97 -2.51
C LEU A 33 -1.95 -24.12 -1.24
N LEU A 34 -3.08 -23.87 -0.57
CA LEU A 34 -3.13 -23.11 0.67
C LEU A 34 -2.36 -23.82 1.79
N HIS A 35 -2.51 -25.14 1.90
CA HIS A 35 -1.78 -25.95 2.87
C HIS A 35 -0.28 -25.86 2.64
N MET A 36 0.18 -26.07 1.39
CA MET A 36 1.59 -25.91 1.03
C MET A 36 2.13 -24.50 1.29
N MET A 37 1.33 -23.47 1.02
CA MET A 37 1.71 -22.09 1.30
C MET A 37 1.83 -21.83 2.82
N ASN A 38 0.91 -22.40 3.61
CA ASN A 38 0.95 -22.30 5.07
C ASN A 38 2.18 -23.00 5.65
N ASP A 39 2.55 -24.18 5.15
CA ASP A 39 3.74 -24.90 5.59
C ASP A 39 5.03 -24.16 5.26
N LYS A 40 5.09 -23.53 4.08
CA LYS A 40 6.21 -22.65 3.71
C LYS A 40 6.26 -21.43 4.61
N TYR A 41 5.11 -20.84 4.94
CA TYR A 41 5.02 -19.68 5.82
C TYR A 41 5.45 -20.00 7.25
N THR A 42 5.02 -21.13 7.82
CA THR A 42 5.42 -21.57 9.17
C THR A 42 6.91 -21.84 9.23
N THR A 43 7.46 -22.52 8.22
CA THR A 43 8.90 -22.76 8.08
C THR A 43 9.69 -21.44 8.01
N LEU A 44 9.25 -20.50 7.16
CA LEU A 44 9.91 -19.20 7.03
C LEU A 44 9.81 -18.39 8.32
N ARG A 45 8.65 -18.41 9.00
CA ARG A 45 8.46 -17.75 10.30
C ARG A 45 9.45 -18.29 11.33
N ALA A 46 9.61 -19.61 11.42
CA ALA A 46 10.57 -20.23 12.33
C ALA A 46 12.01 -19.81 12.02
N HIS A 47 12.40 -19.76 10.74
CA HIS A 47 13.72 -19.27 10.34
C HIS A 47 13.96 -17.79 10.70
N VAL A 48 12.95 -16.93 10.52
CA VAL A 48 13.04 -15.50 10.87
C VAL A 48 13.19 -15.31 12.38
N GLU A 49 12.45 -16.06 13.20
CA GLU A 49 12.58 -15.98 14.66
C GLU A 49 13.93 -16.54 15.14
N LYS A 50 14.40 -17.66 14.59
CA LYS A 50 15.77 -18.15 14.86
C LYS A 50 16.83 -17.10 14.52
N LYS A 51 16.71 -16.44 13.36
CA LYS A 51 17.62 -15.35 12.96
C LYS A 51 17.55 -14.14 13.89
N ARG A 52 16.38 -13.83 14.44
CA ARG A 52 16.20 -12.78 15.46
C ARG A 52 16.93 -13.13 16.76
N GLU A 53 16.84 -14.39 17.20
CA GLU A 53 17.52 -14.88 18.40
C GLU A 53 19.05 -14.87 18.25
N GLU A 54 19.57 -15.34 17.11
CA GLU A 54 20.99 -15.26 16.76
C GLU A 54 21.52 -13.82 16.86
N MET A 55 20.79 -12.85 16.28
CA MET A 55 21.15 -11.42 16.34
C MET A 55 21.10 -10.85 17.76
N ASN A 56 20.19 -11.34 18.62
CA ASN A 56 20.12 -10.91 20.02
C ASN A 56 21.25 -11.51 20.87
N SER A 57 21.65 -12.76 20.63
CA SER A 57 22.76 -13.43 21.32
C SER A 57 24.12 -12.77 21.01
N VAL A 58 24.36 -12.37 19.75
CA VAL A 58 25.60 -11.67 19.36
C VAL A 58 25.75 -10.31 20.08
N ASN A 59 24.66 -9.62 20.41
CA ASN A 59 24.71 -8.37 21.17
C ASN A 59 25.07 -8.57 22.66
N GLN A 60 25.02 -9.80 23.18
CA GLN A 60 25.28 -10.10 24.60
C GLN A 60 26.75 -10.54 24.85
N SER A 61 27.49 -10.91 23.80
CA SER A 61 28.87 -11.44 23.90
C SER A 61 29.99 -10.39 23.77
N CYS A 62 29.70 -9.10 23.53
CA CYS A 62 30.72 -8.06 23.31
C CYS A 62 30.68 -6.91 24.35
N SER A 63 30.51 -7.22 25.63
CA SER A 63 30.59 -6.25 26.74
C SER A 63 31.99 -6.12 27.36
N SER A 64 33.06 -6.40 26.62
CA SER A 64 34.42 -6.17 27.13
C SER A 64 35.30 -5.55 26.06
N HIS A 65 35.77 -4.33 26.34
CA HIS A 65 36.73 -3.53 25.58
C HIS A 65 36.27 -2.88 24.26
N ASN A 66 35.74 -1.65 24.34
CA ASN A 66 36.49 -0.42 24.05
C ASN A 66 35.55 0.80 23.98
N LEU A 67 35.90 1.83 24.74
CA LEU A 67 35.33 3.17 24.70
C LEU A 67 35.73 3.87 23.39
N ILE A 68 34.90 3.76 22.35
CA ILE A 68 34.90 4.74 21.25
C ILE A 68 33.48 5.22 21.05
N HIS A 69 33.27 6.46 21.49
CA HIS A 69 32.18 7.41 21.21
C HIS A 69 31.18 6.97 20.12
N ARG A 70 30.26 6.08 20.46
CA ARG A 70 28.97 5.96 19.77
C ARG A 70 28.00 6.88 20.50
N GLN A 71 27.75 8.04 19.90
CA GLN A 71 26.53 8.80 20.16
C GLN A 71 25.36 7.81 20.23
N PRO A 72 24.62 7.72 21.34
CA PRO A 72 23.48 6.82 21.44
C PRO A 72 22.48 7.21 20.36
N ILE A 73 22.31 6.37 19.34
CA ILE A 73 21.09 6.42 18.54
C ILE A 73 20.00 5.98 19.51
N GLU A 74 19.34 6.95 20.12
CA GLU A 74 18.14 6.74 20.91
C GLU A 74 17.24 5.78 20.15
N LYS A 75 17.05 4.58 20.72
CA LYS A 75 16.01 3.65 20.32
C LYS A 75 14.67 4.29 20.69
N ILE A 76 14.27 5.33 19.97
CA ILE A 76 12.87 5.72 19.87
C ILE A 76 12.23 4.57 19.12
N LYS A 77 11.54 3.70 19.86
CA LYS A 77 10.75 2.56 19.39
C LYS A 77 9.54 3.06 18.58
N SER A 78 9.79 3.88 17.57
CA SER A 78 8.82 4.37 16.61
C SER A 78 8.51 3.21 15.69
N LYS A 79 7.23 2.83 15.62
CA LYS A 79 6.74 1.79 14.70
C LYS A 79 7.20 2.18 13.29
N SER A 80 8.15 1.42 12.73
CA SER A 80 8.64 1.63 11.38
C SER A 80 8.20 0.47 10.49
N THR A 81 7.49 0.77 9.41
CA THR A 81 7.00 -0.25 8.48
C THR A 81 7.88 -0.23 7.24
N ARG A 82 8.26 -1.41 6.74
CA ARG A 82 9.04 -1.59 5.51
C ARG A 82 8.22 -2.38 4.51
N ILE A 83 8.15 -1.89 3.28
CA ILE A 83 7.49 -2.58 2.16
C ILE A 83 8.44 -2.67 0.97
N LEU A 84 8.21 -3.69 0.14
CA LEU A 84 8.89 -3.90 -1.13
C LEU A 84 7.88 -3.66 -2.25
N VAL A 85 8.25 -2.83 -3.22
CA VAL A 85 7.40 -2.47 -4.36
C VAL A 85 8.12 -2.86 -5.64
N ARG A 86 7.48 -3.70 -6.45
CA ARG A 86 8.00 -4.07 -7.76
C ARG A 86 7.71 -2.97 -8.79
N THR A 87 8.70 -2.67 -9.60
CA THR A 87 8.73 -1.65 -10.64
C THR A 87 9.47 -2.18 -11.87
N LYS A 88 9.29 -1.54 -13.02
CA LYS A 88 10.10 -1.87 -14.21
C LYS A 88 11.56 -1.51 -13.97
N GLU A 89 12.48 -2.30 -14.50
CA GLU A 89 13.93 -2.13 -14.28
C GLU A 89 14.49 -0.82 -14.84
N ASP A 90 13.90 -0.34 -15.95
CA ASP A 90 14.25 0.90 -16.65
C ASP A 90 13.76 2.17 -15.93
N ASN A 91 12.75 2.04 -15.07
CA ASN A 91 12.16 3.16 -14.37
C ASN A 91 13.16 3.68 -13.34
N THR A 92 13.76 4.86 -13.47
CA THR A 92 14.73 5.40 -12.50
C THR A 92 14.10 6.11 -11.30
N SER A 93 12.76 6.22 -11.26
CA SER A 93 12.03 6.95 -10.23
C SER A 93 11.99 6.19 -8.90
N LEU A 94 12.19 6.93 -7.81
CA LEU A 94 12.08 6.44 -6.42
C LEU A 94 10.75 6.83 -5.79
N VAL A 95 9.69 6.94 -6.60
CA VAL A 95 8.35 7.30 -6.15
C VAL A 95 7.51 6.05 -5.96
N VAL A 96 6.98 5.87 -4.75
CA VAL A 96 5.99 4.83 -4.42
C VAL A 96 4.61 5.45 -4.38
N LYS A 97 3.70 4.92 -5.20
CA LYS A 97 2.28 5.31 -5.25
C LYS A 97 1.51 4.58 -4.15
N ASP A 98 1.41 5.20 -2.98
CA ASP A 98 0.74 4.67 -1.78
C ASP A 98 -0.50 5.49 -1.38
N GLY A 99 -0.96 6.38 -2.26
CA GLY A 99 -2.12 7.25 -2.05
C GLY A 99 -1.84 8.48 -1.19
N TYR A 100 -0.72 8.54 -0.46
CA TYR A 100 -0.36 9.72 0.32
C TYR A 100 0.40 10.75 -0.53
N HIS A 101 0.28 12.03 -0.15
CA HIS A 101 1.10 13.08 -0.75
C HIS A 101 2.42 13.24 -0.01
N TRP A 102 3.49 13.17 -0.78
CA TRP A 102 4.86 13.21 -0.28
C TRP A 102 5.63 14.37 -0.90
N ARG A 103 6.34 15.13 -0.06
CA ARG A 103 7.33 16.12 -0.50
C ARG A 103 8.73 15.56 -0.26
N LYS A 104 9.53 15.49 -1.32
CA LYS A 104 10.95 15.15 -1.22
C LYS A 104 11.68 16.29 -0.52
N TYR A 105 12.43 15.99 0.53
CA TYR A 105 13.21 17.00 1.25
C TYR A 105 14.71 16.74 1.18
N GLY A 106 15.13 15.56 0.71
CA GLY A 106 16.54 15.23 0.61
C GLY A 106 16.80 13.97 -0.19
N GLN A 107 18.07 13.80 -0.54
CA GLN A 107 18.59 12.61 -1.19
C GLN A 107 20.02 12.36 -0.69
N LYS A 108 20.37 11.09 -0.49
CA LYS A 108 21.72 10.69 -0.07
C LYS A 108 22.25 9.59 -0.98
N ILE A 109 23.44 9.79 -1.54
CA ILE A 109 24.18 8.71 -2.21
C ILE A 109 24.75 7.79 -1.13
N ILE A 110 24.62 6.47 -1.32
CA ILE A 110 25.10 5.46 -0.38
C ILE A 110 26.23 4.69 -1.05
N LYS A 111 27.36 4.51 -0.38
CA LYS A 111 28.55 3.85 -0.96
C LYS A 111 28.25 2.43 -1.48
N ASP A 112 27.43 1.69 -0.73
CA ASP A 112 27.17 0.27 -0.99
C ASP A 112 25.93 0.03 -1.88
N ASN A 113 25.29 1.08 -2.39
CA ASN A 113 24.13 0.94 -3.27
C ASN A 113 24.20 1.98 -4.40
N PRO A 114 24.26 1.55 -5.68
CA PRO A 114 24.38 2.46 -6.83
C PRO A 114 23.17 3.39 -6.97
N SER A 115 22.02 3.02 -6.41
CA SER A 115 20.83 3.86 -6.39
C SER A 115 20.83 4.80 -5.18
N PRO A 116 20.55 6.10 -5.39
CA PRO A 116 20.43 7.05 -4.30
C PRO A 116 19.28 6.68 -3.35
N ARG A 117 19.38 7.10 -2.09
CA ARG A 117 18.28 7.04 -1.13
C ARG A 117 17.53 8.37 -1.12
N ALA A 118 16.26 8.37 -1.51
CA ALA A 118 15.39 9.53 -1.45
C ALA A 118 14.65 9.59 -0.11
N TYR A 119 14.48 10.80 0.42
CA TYR A 119 13.80 11.08 1.68
C TYR A 119 12.59 11.99 1.46
N PHE A 120 11.47 11.58 2.04
CA PHE A 120 10.19 12.25 1.87
C PHE A 120 9.52 12.50 3.22
N ARG A 121 8.77 13.60 3.29
CA ARG A 121 7.85 13.91 4.40
C ARG A 121 6.43 13.95 3.87
N CYS A 122 5.47 13.51 4.68
CA CYS A 122 4.07 13.70 4.35
C CYS A 122 3.77 15.18 4.21
N SER A 123 2.91 15.51 3.25
CA SER A 123 2.57 16.89 2.91
C SER A 123 1.08 17.18 2.95
N MET A 124 0.28 16.23 3.43
CA MET A 124 -1.18 16.31 3.43
C MET A 124 -1.77 17.13 4.58
N ALA A 125 -1.15 17.09 5.76
CA ALA A 125 -1.60 17.84 6.91
C ALA A 125 -0.42 18.57 7.58
N PRO A 126 -0.59 19.81 8.06
CA PRO A 126 0.49 20.58 8.67
C PRO A 126 1.14 19.89 9.88
N LYS A 127 0.35 19.13 10.65
CA LYS A 127 0.79 18.39 11.84
C LYS A 127 1.14 16.92 11.53
N CYS A 128 1.29 16.53 10.27
CA CYS A 128 1.71 15.17 9.94
C CYS A 128 3.23 15.06 9.99
N HIS A 129 3.73 14.17 10.84
CA HIS A 129 5.17 13.98 11.06
C HIS A 129 5.72 12.73 10.35
N VAL A 130 4.88 12.06 9.54
CA VAL A 130 5.28 10.83 8.86
C VAL A 130 6.38 11.11 7.85
N LYS A 131 7.42 10.28 7.91
CA LYS A 131 8.55 10.32 7.00
C LYS A 131 8.67 8.99 6.29
N LYS A 132 9.09 9.00 5.02
CA LYS A 132 9.50 7.77 4.33
C LYS A 132 10.84 7.92 3.64
N LYS A 133 11.54 6.81 3.54
CA LYS A 133 12.79 6.65 2.80
C LYS A 133 12.54 5.65 1.68
N VAL A 134 12.92 5.97 0.45
CA VAL A 134 12.79 5.06 -0.69
C VAL A 134 14.15 4.90 -1.33
N GLN A 135 14.53 3.65 -1.59
CA GLN A 135 15.77 3.30 -2.29
C GLN A 135 15.53 2.04 -3.11
N ARG A 136 16.15 1.94 -4.29
CA ARG A 136 16.14 0.70 -5.06
C ARG A 136 17.02 -0.36 -4.40
N SER A 137 16.63 -1.62 -4.46
CA SER A 137 17.49 -2.71 -4.00
C SER A 137 18.77 -2.73 -4.82
N ALA A 138 19.90 -2.99 -4.15
CA ALA A 138 21.18 -3.19 -4.84
C ALA A 138 21.19 -4.53 -5.60
N ASP A 139 20.51 -5.53 -5.04
CA ASP A 139 20.48 -6.90 -5.56
C ASP A 139 19.43 -7.08 -6.66
N ASP A 140 18.37 -6.28 -6.65
CA ASP A 140 17.24 -6.39 -7.59
C ASP A 140 16.76 -5.00 -8.04
N LYS A 141 17.09 -4.62 -9.27
CA LYS A 141 16.73 -3.32 -9.84
C LYS A 141 15.23 -3.16 -10.07
N SER A 142 14.46 -4.25 -10.09
CA SER A 142 13.01 -4.20 -10.19
C SER A 142 12.35 -3.82 -8.85
N VAL A 143 13.08 -3.84 -7.73
CA VAL A 143 12.51 -3.65 -6.39
C VAL A 143 12.87 -2.30 -5.78
N LEU A 144 11.86 -1.55 -5.34
CA LEU A 144 11.99 -0.41 -4.44
C LEU A 144 11.70 -0.84 -3.01
N VAL A 145 12.58 -0.44 -2.08
CA VAL A 145 12.40 -0.60 -0.64
C VAL A 145 11.95 0.73 -0.06
N ALA A 146 10.71 0.77 0.45
CA ALA A 146 10.16 1.94 1.14
C ALA A 146 10.07 1.67 2.63
N THR A 147 10.62 2.58 3.44
CA THR A 147 10.59 2.52 4.91
C THR A 147 9.86 3.74 5.45
N TYR A 148 8.76 3.51 6.15
CA TYR A 148 7.89 4.53 6.75
C TYR A 148 8.18 4.64 8.24
N GLN A 149 8.08 5.85 8.77
CA GLN A 149 8.25 6.14 10.18
C GLN A 149 7.17 7.12 10.63
N GLY A 150 6.50 6.77 11.73
CA GLY A 150 5.39 7.54 12.29
C GLY A 150 4.04 7.03 11.82
N GLU A 151 2.98 7.68 12.32
CA GLU A 151 1.60 7.35 12.03
C GLU A 151 0.88 8.58 11.47
N HIS A 152 0.06 8.38 10.45
CA HIS A 152 -0.71 9.46 9.84
C HIS A 152 -1.84 9.88 10.79
N ASN A 153 -2.03 11.18 10.95
CA ASN A 153 -3.10 11.78 11.75
C ASN A 153 -4.18 12.42 10.86
N HIS A 154 -4.31 11.91 9.64
CA HIS A 154 -5.26 12.35 8.64
C HIS A 154 -5.64 11.16 7.76
N PRO A 155 -6.85 11.15 7.19
CA PRO A 155 -7.26 10.12 6.25
C PRO A 155 -6.50 10.22 4.93
N LEU A 156 -6.66 9.20 4.08
CA LEU A 156 -6.14 9.21 2.72
C LEU A 156 -6.87 10.28 1.87
N PRO A 157 -6.22 10.94 0.90
CA PRO A 157 -6.92 11.85 0.01
C PRO A 157 -8.01 11.08 -0.75
N GLY A 158 -9.25 11.57 -0.70
CA GLY A 158 -10.41 10.93 -1.32
C GLY A 158 -11.27 10.08 -0.38
N GLU A 159 -10.84 9.85 0.86
CA GLU A 159 -11.63 9.12 1.87
C GLU A 159 -12.52 10.06 2.73
N LEU A 160 -12.40 11.37 2.55
CA LEU A 160 -13.22 12.38 3.23
C LEU A 160 -14.51 12.70 2.45
N ALA A 161 -15.47 11.78 2.56
CA ALA A 161 -16.90 12.07 2.46
C ALA A 161 -17.69 11.05 3.31
N GLY A 162 -17.41 10.95 4.61
CA GLY A 162 -18.16 9.99 5.44
C GLY A 162 -17.97 9.97 6.95
N VAL A 163 -17.11 10.80 7.55
CA VAL A 163 -16.99 10.87 9.01
C VAL A 163 -17.01 12.32 9.51
N THR A 164 -18.11 13.02 9.29
CA THR A 164 -18.48 14.11 10.19
C THR A 164 -18.76 13.49 11.55
N SER A 165 -17.92 13.84 12.53
CA SER A 165 -18.18 13.58 13.93
C SER A 165 -19.51 14.23 14.31
N LEU A 166 -20.57 13.43 14.52
CA LEU A 166 -21.74 13.90 15.27
C LEU A 166 -21.51 13.64 16.76
N PRO A 167 -21.75 14.63 17.65
CA PRO A 167 -21.84 14.36 19.06
C PRO A 167 -23.12 13.56 19.35
N ASN A 168 -22.96 12.54 20.18
CA ASN A 168 -23.99 11.67 20.72
C ASN A 168 -25.15 12.46 21.34
N VAL A 169 -26.34 12.41 20.73
CA VAL A 169 -27.62 12.59 21.43
C VAL A 169 -28.50 11.40 21.08
N SER A 170 -28.83 10.60 22.09
CA SER A 170 -29.88 9.59 21.99
C SER A 170 -31.23 10.29 22.00
N SER A 171 -32.14 9.95 21.08
CA SER A 171 -33.58 9.71 21.30
C SER A 171 -34.32 9.55 19.97
N THR A 172 -34.86 8.34 19.77
CA THR A 172 -36.15 7.99 19.13
C THR A 172 -36.66 8.81 17.93
N GLY A 173 -36.90 8.10 16.83
CA GLY A 173 -38.18 8.17 16.14
C GLY A 173 -38.18 8.69 14.70
N LEU A 174 -38.74 7.83 13.86
CA LEU A 174 -39.51 8.13 12.65
C LEU A 174 -38.79 8.08 11.28
N MET A 175 -39.58 7.53 10.37
CA MET A 175 -39.41 6.94 9.05
C MET A 175 -39.40 7.97 7.90
N SER A 176 -39.08 7.46 6.70
CA SER A 176 -39.55 7.95 5.38
C SER A 176 -38.81 9.17 4.81
N GLU A 177 -38.52 9.34 3.52
CA GLU A 177 -38.64 8.58 2.26
C GLU A 177 -37.56 9.10 1.27
N LEU A 178 -37.33 8.35 0.20
CA LEU A 178 -36.64 8.80 -1.01
C LEU A 178 -37.36 10.01 -1.65
N SER A 179 -36.61 10.92 -2.25
CA SER A 179 -37.09 11.72 -3.37
C SER A 179 -35.94 12.21 -4.25
N CYS A 180 -35.92 11.67 -5.47
CA CYS A 180 -35.23 12.23 -6.62
C CYS A 180 -35.93 13.52 -7.07
N SER A 181 -35.16 14.53 -7.48
CA SER A 181 -35.66 15.62 -8.35
C SER A 181 -34.54 16.15 -9.22
N THR A 182 -34.75 16.02 -10.52
CA THR A 182 -34.00 16.61 -11.63
C THR A 182 -34.25 18.11 -11.78
N SER A 183 -33.29 18.75 -12.44
CA SER A 183 -33.36 19.98 -13.27
C SER A 183 -32.89 21.31 -12.67
N GLY A 184 -32.08 22.04 -13.46
CA GLY A 184 -31.91 23.49 -13.31
C GLY A 184 -30.49 24.05 -13.40
N ASP A 185 -29.83 23.80 -14.54
CA ASP A 185 -28.88 24.68 -15.25
C ASP A 185 -28.57 26.09 -14.67
N ARG A 186 -27.27 26.41 -14.51
CA ARG A 186 -26.66 27.68 -14.98
C ARG A 186 -25.13 27.74 -14.82
N SER A 187 -24.47 27.74 -15.98
CA SER A 187 -23.30 28.53 -16.38
C SER A 187 -21.96 28.38 -15.64
N LEU A 188 -20.99 27.79 -16.36
CA LEU A 188 -19.55 28.01 -16.20
C LEU A 188 -19.16 29.47 -16.56
N PRO A 189 -17.91 29.88 -16.29
CA PRO A 189 -16.94 29.76 -17.38
C PRO A 189 -15.64 29.07 -17.00
N ALA A 190 -15.09 28.40 -18.02
CA ALA A 190 -13.83 27.70 -18.06
C ALA A 190 -12.65 28.64 -17.83
N VAL A 191 -11.69 28.20 -17.00
CA VAL A 191 -10.34 28.77 -16.97
C VAL A 191 -9.49 27.95 -17.92
N ASN A 192 -9.18 28.55 -19.07
CA ASN A 192 -8.28 28.02 -20.07
C ASN A 192 -6.86 27.85 -19.49
N LEU A 193 -6.28 26.68 -19.73
CA LEU A 193 -4.84 26.43 -19.59
C LEU A 193 -4.17 27.00 -20.84
N ASP A 194 -3.43 28.10 -20.71
CA ASP A 194 -2.53 28.53 -21.79
C ASP A 194 -1.19 27.81 -21.65
N LEU A 195 -0.89 27.00 -22.67
CA LEU A 195 0.37 26.32 -22.92
C LEU A 195 1.07 27.10 -24.02
N THR A 196 1.94 28.04 -23.65
CA THR A 196 2.86 28.65 -24.62
C THR A 196 4.20 27.91 -24.60
N LEU A 197 4.47 27.25 -25.72
CA LEU A 197 5.74 26.65 -26.11
C LEU A 197 6.27 27.39 -27.36
N CYS A 198 7.60 27.47 -27.48
CA CYS A 198 8.45 28.14 -28.50
C CYS A 198 8.61 29.67 -28.32
N GLY A 199 9.79 30.27 -28.47
CA GLY A 199 11.11 29.84 -28.94
C GLY A 199 11.87 31.04 -29.52
N SER A 200 13.21 30.95 -29.57
CA SER A 200 14.18 31.73 -30.38
C SER A 200 14.53 33.22 -30.06
N ASN A 201 15.85 33.42 -29.83
CA ASN A 201 16.79 34.44 -30.37
C ASN A 201 16.46 35.95 -30.29
N HIS A 202 17.27 36.75 -29.59
CA HIS A 202 18.30 37.68 -30.14
C HIS A 202 19.00 38.49 -29.01
N GLU A 203 20.16 39.01 -29.38
CA GLU A 203 21.24 39.72 -28.66
C GLU A 203 20.89 40.97 -27.84
N GLY A 204 21.83 41.33 -26.96
CA GLY A 204 22.00 42.61 -26.26
C GLY A 204 23.24 42.56 -25.36
#